data_AF-Q8WH23-F1
#
_entry.id   AF-Q8WH23-F1
#
_cell.length_a   1.000
_cell.length_b   1.000
_cell.length_c   1.000
_cell.angle_alpha   90.00
_cell.angle_beta   90.00
_cell.angle_gamma   90.00
#
_symmetry.space_group_name_H-M   'P 1'
#
loop_
_entity.id
_entity.type
_entity.pdbx_description
1 polymer ?
#
loop_
_entity_poly.entity_id
_entity_poly.type
_entity_poly.pdbx_seq_one_letter_code
_entity_poly.pdbx_strand_id
1 'polypeptide(L)'
;WIIPFLPLPVPMLIGVGLLLFPTATKNLRRMWAFPSILLLSIVMIFSTNLSIQQINSSFIYQYLWSWTLDNDFSLEFGYLIDPLTSIMLMLIT
;
A
#
# COMPACT_ATOMS: atom_id res chain seq x y z
N TRP A 1 0.52 7.12 3.51
CA TRP A 1 -0.67 6.62 2.78
C TRP A 1 -0.36 5.96 1.44
N ILE A 2 0.42 6.55 0.51
CA ILE A 2 0.47 6.05 -0.90
C ILE A 2 0.95 4.60 -1.04
N ILE A 3 1.95 4.17 -0.27
CA ILE A 3 2.55 2.83 -0.38
C ILE A 3 1.53 1.69 -0.25
N PRO A 4 0.70 1.61 0.81
CA PRO A 4 -0.29 0.55 0.94
C PRO A 4 -1.41 0.60 -0.12
N PHE A 5 -1.67 1.76 -0.74
CA PHE A 5 -2.69 1.87 -1.79
C PHE A 5 -2.19 1.48 -3.18
N LEU A 6 -0.89 1.57 -3.46
CA LEU A 6 -0.34 1.26 -4.78
C LEU A 6 -0.59 -0.19 -5.27
N PRO A 7 -0.51 -1.23 -4.43
CA PRO A 7 -0.74 -2.61 -4.88
C PRO A 7 -2.22 -2.98 -4.99
N LEU A 8 -3.16 -2.22 -4.40
CA LEU A 8 -4.59 -2.56 -4.34
C LEU A 8 -5.36 -2.51 -5.67
N PRO A 9 -5.07 -1.61 -6.63
CA PRO A 9 -5.82 -1.54 -7.88
C PRO A 9 -5.77 -2.84 -8.70
N VAL A 10 -4.64 -3.54 -8.71
CA VAL A 10 -4.49 -4.76 -9.53
C VAL A 10 -5.35 -5.91 -9.02
N PRO A 11 -5.30 -6.31 -7.73
CA PRO A 11 -6.22 -7.29 -7.17
C PRO A 11 -7.69 -6.89 -7.32
N MET A 12 -8.02 -5.60 -7.16
CA MET A 12 -9.39 -5.13 -7.31
C MET A 12 -9.89 -5.29 -8.76
N LEU A 13 -9.06 -4.96 -9.76
CA LEU A 13 -9.37 -5.17 -11.18
C LEU A 13 -9.51 -6.66 -11.52
N ILE A 14 -8.65 -7.53 -10.98
CA ILE A 14 -8.76 -8.98 -11.17
C ILE A 14 -10.04 -9.52 -10.50
N GLY A 15 -10.37 -9.06 -9.30
CA GLY A 15 -11.56 -9.46 -8.56
C GLY A 15 -12.85 -9.07 -9.29
N VAL A 16 -12.95 -7.82 -9.75
CA VAL A 16 -14.09 -7.35 -10.55
C VAL A 16 -14.15 -8.07 -11.90
N GLY A 17 -13.00 -8.29 -12.55
CA GLY A 17 -12.91 -9.02 -13.82
C GLY A 17 -13.37 -10.47 -13.71
N LEU A 18 -13.08 -11.15 -12.59
CA LEU A 18 -13.57 -12.50 -12.32
C LEU A 18 -15.09 -12.53 -12.08
N LEU A 19 -15.65 -11.51 -11.45
CA LEU A 19 -17.09 -11.42 -11.18
C LEU A 19 -17.89 -11.18 -12.46
N LEU A 20 -17.44 -10.26 -13.32
CA LEU A 20 -18.15 -9.89 -14.56
C LEU A 20 -17.89 -10.86 -15.72
N PHE A 21 -16.63 -11.30 -15.90
CA PHE A 21 -16.20 -12.11 -17.05
C PHE A 21 -15.21 -13.21 -16.63
N PRO A 22 -15.68 -14.28 -15.97
CA PRO A 22 -14.80 -15.30 -15.37
C PRO A 22 -13.93 -16.03 -16.41
N THR A 23 -14.46 -16.33 -17.59
CA THR A 23 -13.77 -17.09 -18.64
C THR A 23 -12.61 -16.30 -19.26
N ALA A 24 -12.83 -15.01 -19.55
CA ALA A 24 -11.80 -14.13 -20.12
C ALA A 24 -10.68 -13.85 -19.11
N THR A 25 -11.04 -13.56 -17.85
CA THR A 25 -10.07 -13.25 -16.79
C THR A 25 -9.21 -14.45 -16.44
N LYS A 26 -9.75 -15.67 -16.46
CA LYS A 26 -9.00 -16.91 -16.22
C LYS A 26 -7.98 -17.20 -17.33
N ASN A 27 -8.31 -16.88 -18.58
CA ASN A 27 -7.38 -17.05 -19.72
C ASN A 27 -6.23 -16.03 -19.68
N LEU A 28 -6.49 -14.81 -19.18
CA LEU A 28 -5.49 -13.75 -19.04
C LEU A 28 -4.66 -13.81 -17.75
N ARG A 29 -4.81 -14.88 -16.93
CA ARG A 29 -4.15 -15.02 -15.61
C ARG A 29 -2.65 -14.73 -15.64
N ARG A 30 -1.93 -15.18 -16.67
CA ARG A 30 -0.48 -14.95 -16.79
C ARG A 30 -0.14 -13.51 -17.15
N MET A 31 -0.99 -12.86 -17.94
CA MET A 31 -0.81 -11.47 -18.34
C MET A 31 -0.98 -10.53 -17.15
N TRP A 32 -1.91 -10.85 -16.24
CA TRP A 32 -2.15 -10.09 -15.00
C TRP A 32 -1.00 -10.13 -13.98
N ALA A 33 -0.11 -11.13 -14.04
CA ALA A 33 1.05 -11.20 -13.16
C ALA A 33 2.12 -10.14 -13.49
N PHE A 34 2.23 -9.72 -14.75
CA PHE A 34 3.21 -8.70 -15.15
C PHE A 34 2.92 -7.33 -14.52
N PRO A 35 1.72 -6.74 -14.63
CA PRO A 35 1.43 -5.46 -13.99
C PRO A 35 1.47 -5.55 -12.46
N SER A 36 1.13 -6.70 -11.85
CA SER A 36 1.24 -6.85 -10.39
C SER A 36 2.69 -6.80 -9.91
N ILE A 37 3.61 -7.49 -10.62
CA ILE A 37 5.03 -7.50 -10.28
C ILE A 37 5.64 -6.12 -10.52
N LEU A 38 5.27 -5.45 -11.62
CA LEU A 38 5.74 -4.09 -11.90
C LEU A 38 5.33 -3.11 -10.81
N LEU A 39 4.06 -3.13 -10.39
CA LEU A 39 3.60 -2.27 -9.29
C LEU A 39 4.30 -2.60 -7.97
N LEU A 40 4.49 -3.89 -7.65
CA LEU A 40 5.23 -4.30 -6.45
C LEU A 40 6.68 -3.80 -6.47
N SER A 41 7.35 -3.88 -7.62
CA SER A 41 8.74 -3.37 -7.76
C SER A 41 8.83 -1.86 -7.51
N ILE A 42 7.85 -1.09 -7.95
CA ILE A 42 7.77 0.36 -7.69
C ILE A 42 7.60 0.60 -6.18
N VAL A 43 6.70 -0.14 -5.52
CA VAL A 43 6.52 -0.04 -4.05
C VAL A 43 7.82 -0.30 -3.31
N MET A 44 8.57 -1.33 -3.72
CA MET A 44 9.85 -1.71 -3.11
C MET A 44 10.89 -0.58 -3.20
N ILE A 45 11.00 0.09 -4.35
CA ILE A 45 11.90 1.23 -4.54
C ILE A 45 11.50 2.40 -3.63
N PHE A 46 10.20 2.69 -3.50
CA PHE A 46 9.73 3.73 -2.60
C PHE A 46 10.00 3.41 -1.12
N SER A 47 9.78 2.15 -0.72
CA SER A 47 10.00 1.65 0.64
C SER A 47 11.47 1.79 1.05
N THR A 48 12.39 1.37 0.19
CA THR A 48 13.84 1.48 0.43
C THR A 48 14.33 2.92 0.48
N ASN A 49 13.81 3.81 -0.37
CA ASN A 49 14.18 5.24 -0.29
C ASN A 49 13.73 5.87 1.05
N LEU A 50 12.52 5.51 1.52
CA LEU A 50 11.99 5.98 2.80
C LEU A 50 12.80 5.46 3.99
N SER A 51 13.22 4.19 3.97
CA SER A 51 14.05 3.62 5.04
C SER A 51 15.44 4.26 5.10
N ILE A 52 16.07 4.53 3.95
CA ILE A 52 17.34 5.25 3.87
C ILE A 52 17.19 6.67 4.44
N GLN A 53 16.11 7.38 4.08
CA GLN A 53 15.83 8.70 4.62
C GLN A 53 15.65 8.66 6.14
N GLN A 54 15.00 7.62 6.68
CA GLN A 54 14.81 7.48 8.12
C GLN A 54 16.09 7.17 8.88
N ILE A 55 16.98 6.34 8.34
CA ILE A 55 18.28 6.07 8.96
C ILE A 55 19.12 7.37 9.04
N ASN A 56 19.05 8.21 8.00
CA ASN A 56 19.83 9.44 7.95
C ASN A 56 19.27 10.58 8.81
N SER A 57 17.94 10.63 9.03
CA SER A 57 17.28 11.79 9.66
C SER A 57 16.55 11.49 10.97
N SER A 58 16.20 10.22 11.24
CA SER A 58 15.60 9.71 12.48
C SER A 58 14.34 10.45 12.97
N PHE A 59 13.68 11.25 12.14
CA PHE A 59 12.50 12.01 12.54
C PHE A 59 11.25 11.15 12.45
N ILE A 60 10.49 11.08 13.54
CA ILE A 60 9.20 10.37 13.57
C ILE A 60 8.13 11.29 12.96
N TYR A 61 7.52 10.86 11.86
CA TYR A 61 6.40 11.57 11.25
C TYR A 61 5.09 10.91 11.67
N GLN A 62 4.21 11.68 12.29
CA GLN A 62 2.87 11.23 12.65
C GLN A 62 1.85 12.05 11.86
N TYR A 63 0.91 11.34 11.23
CA TYR A 63 -0.25 11.95 10.60
C TYR A 63 -1.50 11.29 11.14
N LEU A 64 -2.42 12.09 11.64
CA LEU A 64 -3.71 11.68 12.16
C LEU A 64 -4.81 12.34 11.32
N TRP A 65 -5.82 11.57 10.99
CA TRP A 65 -7.01 12.00 10.26
C TRP A 65 -8.26 11.48 10.97
N SER A 66 -9.15 12.37 11.35
CA SER A 66 -10.42 12.01 11.98
C SER A 66 -11.39 11.44 10.94
N TRP A 67 -11.79 10.18 11.11
CA TRP A 67 -12.68 9.47 10.19
C TRP A 67 -14.17 9.66 10.54
N THR A 68 -14.55 9.51 11.81
CA THR A 68 -15.88 9.88 12.32
C THR A 68 -15.73 10.88 13.44
N LEU A 69 -16.44 12.00 13.30
CA LEU A 69 -16.56 13.05 14.30
C LEU A 69 -17.98 13.00 14.84
N ASP A 70 -18.12 12.46 16.05
CA ASP A 70 -19.30 12.69 16.89
C ASP A 70 -18.93 13.72 17.97
N ASN A 71 -19.92 14.40 18.55
CA ASN A 71 -19.69 15.54 19.44
C ASN A 71 -18.81 15.21 20.66
N ASP A 72 -18.79 13.94 21.09
CA ASP A 72 -18.00 13.45 22.22
C ASP A 72 -16.93 12.41 21.84
N PHE A 73 -16.90 11.94 20.58
CA PHE A 73 -16.00 10.87 20.14
C PHE A 73 -15.44 11.13 18.73
N SER A 74 -14.12 11.19 18.62
CA SER A 74 -13.40 11.18 17.35
C SER A 74 -12.67 9.85 17.14
N LEU A 75 -12.98 9.12 16.06
CA LEU A 75 -12.13 8.01 15.61
C LEU A 75 -11.05 8.56 14.69
N GLU A 76 -9.80 8.55 15.16
CA GLU A 76 -8.63 9.01 14.40
C GLU A 76 -7.93 7.84 13.73
N PHE A 77 -7.88 7.86 12.40
CA PHE A 77 -7.04 7.00 11.60
C PHE A 77 -5.77 7.74 11.23
N GLY A 78 -4.62 7.12 11.46
CA GLY A 78 -3.34 7.73 11.16
C GLY A 78 -2.30 6.73 10.73
N TYR A 79 -1.13 7.26 10.38
CA TYR A 79 0.07 6.48 10.22
C TYR A 79 1.21 7.15 10.96
N LEU A 80 2.08 6.32 11.52
CA LEU A 80 3.30 6.72 12.17
C LEU A 80 4.44 6.16 11.32
N ILE A 81 5.30 7.04 10.81
CA ILE A 81 6.56 6.68 10.15
C ILE A 81 7.65 6.81 11.19
N ASP A 82 8.01 5.68 11.77
CA ASP A 82 9.20 5.51 12.60
C ASP A 82 10.21 4.58 11.90
N PRO A 83 11.41 4.42 12.47
CA PRO A 83 12.40 3.49 11.95
C PRO A 83 11.90 2.04 11.92
N LEU A 84 11.09 1.61 12.89
CA LEU A 84 10.58 0.24 12.99
C LEU A 84 9.57 -0.08 11.87
N THR A 85 8.57 0.77 11.68
CA THR A 85 7.58 0.67 10.61
C THR A 85 8.24 0.78 9.24
N SER A 86 9.25 1.62 9.08
CA SER A 86 10.01 1.71 7.82
C SER A 86 10.74 0.40 7.49
N ILE A 87 11.35 -0.27 8.50
CA ILE A 87 11.99 -1.58 8.31
C ILE A 87 10.95 -2.67 8.04
N MET A 88 9.84 -2.69 8.78
CA MET A 88 8.75 -3.64 8.57
C MET A 88 8.16 -3.50 7.16
N LEU A 89 8.01 -2.26 6.69
CA LEU A 89 7.46 -1.98 5.37
C LEU A 89 8.39 -2.46 4.26
N MET A 90 9.72 -2.32 4.42
CA MET A 90 10.72 -2.91 3.51
C MET A 90 10.72 -4.45 3.52
N LEU A 91 10.40 -5.09 4.64
CA LEU A 91 10.38 -6.55 4.75
C LEU A 91 9.14 -7.16 4.07
N ILE A 92 8.00 -6.48 4.14
CA ILE A 92 6.72 -6.96 3.59
C ILE A 92 6.63 -6.72 2.07
N THR A 93 7.19 -5.62 1.57
CA THR A 93 7.13 -5.22 0.15
C THR A 93 8.23 -5.87 -0.66
#